data_AF-A0A6J4SK49-F1
#
_entry.id   AF-A0A6J4SK49-F1
#
_cell.length_a   1.000
_cell.length_b   1.000
_cell.length_c   1.000
_cell.angle_alpha   90.00
_cell.angle_beta   90.00
_cell.angle_gamma   90.00
#
_symmetry.space_group_name_H-M   'P 1'
#
loop_
_entity.id
_entity.type
_entity.pdbx_description
1 polymer ?
#
loop_
_entity_poly.entity_id
_entity_poly.type
_entity_poly.pdbx_seq_one_letter_code
_entity_poly.pdbx_strand_id
1 'polypeptide(L)'
;MGVTSLSPAPRPVEIRGTVALAALGAWTILVPYLAKPLDLEVKVSSLVEVVDHVIPGALVAGAGLYLVSLARRRGLAGAPSALLAGAVCFLAGFWVLATHAPLLVEAGRASVSWSAALWHSSTAVPVVILALWCVLRSTPAEPGR
;
A
#
# COMPACT_ATOMS: atom_id res chain seq x y z
N MET A 1 6.05 40.61 12.47
CA MET A 1 5.30 40.30 11.24
C MET A 1 5.26 38.79 11.10
N GLY A 2 4.14 38.17 11.43
CA GLY A 2 3.99 36.72 11.36
C GLY A 2 3.77 36.30 9.92
N VAL A 3 4.67 35.49 9.36
CA VAL A 3 4.41 34.80 8.10
C VAL A 3 3.36 33.75 8.40
N THR A 4 2.11 34.06 8.11
CA THR A 4 1.04 33.06 8.03
C THR A 4 1.42 32.11 6.91
N SER A 5 2.10 31.02 7.27
CA SER A 5 2.27 29.87 6.40
C SER A 5 0.88 29.35 6.06
N LEU A 6 0.35 29.80 4.93
CA LEU A 6 -0.87 29.27 4.35
C LEU A 6 -0.57 27.81 4.04
N SER A 7 -1.00 26.90 4.93
CA SER A 7 -0.90 25.48 4.67
C SER A 7 -1.56 25.24 3.31
N PRO A 8 -0.84 24.64 2.34
CA PRO A 8 -1.36 24.48 1.00
C PRO A 8 -2.67 23.71 1.06
N ALA A 9 -3.68 24.21 0.35
CA ALA A 9 -5.01 23.61 0.36
C ALA A 9 -4.95 22.11 -0.03
N PRO A 10 -5.81 21.27 0.56
CA PRO A 10 -5.93 19.85 0.21
C PRO A 10 -5.97 19.63 -1.29
N ARG A 11 -5.04 18.85 -1.83
CA ARG A 11 -5.01 18.55 -3.28
C ARG A 11 -5.93 17.34 -3.55
N PRO A 12 -6.94 17.43 -4.44
CA PRO A 12 -7.86 16.32 -4.71
C PRO A 12 -7.17 15.02 -5.09
N VAL A 13 -6.03 15.11 -5.78
CA VAL A 13 -5.20 13.95 -6.15
C VAL A 13 -4.61 13.22 -4.95
N GLU A 14 -4.24 13.93 -3.87
CA GLU A 14 -3.72 13.32 -2.63
C GLU A 14 -4.82 12.53 -1.92
N ILE A 15 -6.02 13.09 -1.83
CA ILE A 15 -7.15 12.41 -1.21
C ILE A 15 -7.49 11.14 -2.02
N ARG A 16 -7.58 11.24 -3.35
CA ARG A 16 -7.87 10.08 -4.20
C ARG A 16 -6.80 9.00 -4.10
N GLY A 17 -5.53 9.38 -4.15
CA GLY A 17 -4.41 8.44 -4.03
C GLY A 17 -4.37 7.72 -2.68
N THR A 18 -4.64 8.44 -1.60
CA THR A 18 -4.65 7.87 -0.23
C THR A 18 -5.88 7.01 0.03
N VAL A 19 -7.05 7.35 -0.55
CA VAL A 19 -8.22 6.46 -0.55
C VAL A 19 -7.94 5.19 -1.34
N ALA A 20 -7.33 5.29 -2.51
CA ALA A 20 -6.95 4.13 -3.31
C ALA A 20 -5.96 3.23 -2.56
N LEU A 21 -4.97 3.81 -1.88
CA LEU A 21 -4.03 3.08 -1.05
C LEU A 21 -4.72 2.35 0.10
N ALA A 22 -5.67 3.00 0.79
CA ALA A 22 -6.44 2.35 1.85
C ALA A 22 -7.30 1.18 1.31
N ALA A 23 -7.94 1.37 0.15
CA ALA A 23 -8.73 0.34 -0.51
C ALA A 23 -7.85 -0.85 -0.95
N LEU A 24 -6.64 -0.60 -1.44
CA LEU A 24 -5.68 -1.64 -1.77
C LEU A 24 -5.22 -2.40 -0.51
N GLY A 25 -5.02 -1.73 0.62
CA GLY A 25 -4.74 -2.39 1.90
C GLY A 25 -5.87 -3.34 2.31
N ALA A 26 -7.12 -2.90 2.19
CA ALA A 26 -8.27 -3.76 2.43
C ALA A 26 -8.33 -4.93 1.42
N TRP A 27 -8.03 -4.68 0.14
CA TRP A 27 -7.94 -5.74 -0.87
C TRP A 27 -6.86 -6.77 -0.52
N THR A 28 -5.68 -6.35 -0.05
CA THR A 28 -4.62 -7.25 0.42
C THR A 28 -5.12 -8.21 1.49
N ILE A 29 -5.93 -7.75 2.44
CA ILE A 29 -6.53 -8.64 3.46
C ILE A 29 -7.46 -9.68 2.83
N LEU A 30 -8.25 -9.28 1.82
CA LEU A 30 -9.29 -10.12 1.23
C LEU A 30 -8.79 -11.16 0.24
N VAL A 31 -7.67 -10.88 -0.44
CA VAL A 31 -7.07 -11.75 -1.47
C VAL A 31 -7.05 -13.24 -1.10
N PRO A 32 -6.49 -13.68 0.05
CA PRO A 32 -6.42 -15.11 0.36
C PRO A 32 -7.79 -15.72 0.70
N TYR A 33 -8.70 -14.95 1.28
CA TYR A 33 -10.04 -15.43 1.65
C TYR A 33 -10.97 -15.57 0.44
N LEU A 34 -10.75 -14.77 -0.60
CA LEU A 34 -11.48 -14.86 -1.86
C LEU A 34 -10.85 -15.85 -2.84
N ALA A 35 -9.63 -16.32 -2.60
CA ALA A 35 -8.94 -17.26 -3.49
C ALA A 35 -9.66 -18.62 -3.58
N LYS A 36 -10.11 -19.16 -2.45
CA LYS A 36 -10.80 -20.46 -2.37
C LYS A 36 -12.08 -20.54 -3.21
N PRO A 37 -13.07 -19.63 -3.08
CA PRO A 37 -14.28 -19.70 -3.90
C PRO A 37 -14.03 -19.45 -5.40
N LEU A 38 -12.84 -18.98 -5.78
CA LEU A 38 -12.44 -18.71 -7.16
C LEU A 38 -11.52 -19.79 -7.74
N ASP A 39 -11.22 -20.85 -7.00
CA ASP A 39 -10.23 -21.88 -7.38
C ASP A 39 -8.83 -21.31 -7.67
N LEU A 40 -8.44 -20.29 -6.88
CA LEU A 40 -7.16 -19.59 -6.98
C LEU A 40 -6.30 -19.78 -5.73
N GLU A 41 -6.66 -20.70 -4.82
CA GLU A 41 -5.96 -20.90 -3.55
C GLU A 41 -4.53 -21.41 -3.72
N VAL A 42 -3.62 -20.93 -2.87
CA VAL A 42 -2.27 -21.47 -2.72
C VAL A 42 -2.24 -22.27 -1.41
N LYS A 43 -1.68 -23.48 -1.46
CA LYS A 43 -1.67 -24.38 -0.29
C LYS A 43 -0.59 -23.97 0.70
N VAL A 44 -0.92 -23.01 1.57
CA VAL A 44 -0.09 -22.59 2.70
C VAL A 44 -0.86 -22.66 4.01
N SER A 45 -0.14 -22.61 5.13
CA SER A 45 -0.79 -22.54 6.45
C SER A 45 -1.54 -21.22 6.63
N SER A 46 -2.65 -21.22 7.37
CA SER A 46 -3.41 -19.98 7.64
C SER A 46 -2.59 -18.91 8.35
N LEU A 47 -1.58 -19.29 9.13
CA LEU A 47 -0.67 -18.34 9.78
C LEU A 47 0.17 -17.57 8.75
N VAL A 48 0.62 -18.25 7.68
CA VAL A 48 1.36 -17.61 6.58
C VAL A 48 0.47 -16.58 5.88
N GLU A 49 -0.79 -16.92 5.61
CA GLU A 49 -1.74 -15.95 5.03
C GLU A 49 -1.94 -14.72 5.90
N VAL A 50 -2.02 -14.91 7.22
CA VAL A 50 -2.14 -13.79 8.15
C VAL A 50 -0.91 -12.88 8.11
N VAL A 51 0.29 -13.47 8.09
CA VAL A 51 1.56 -12.73 8.10
C VAL A 51 1.82 -12.03 6.75
N ASP A 52 1.47 -12.66 5.64
CA ASP A 52 1.78 -12.16 4.30
C ASP A 52 0.70 -11.26 3.71
N HIS A 53 -0.53 -11.34 4.20
CA HIS A 53 -1.65 -10.57 3.67
C HIS A 53 -2.34 -9.72 4.72
N VAL A 54 -2.79 -10.33 5.82
CA VAL A 54 -3.68 -9.63 6.79
C VAL A 54 -2.93 -8.54 7.54
N ILE A 55 -1.76 -8.85 8.11
CA ILE A 55 -0.97 -7.87 8.87
C ILE A 55 -0.50 -6.72 7.95
N PRO A 56 0.14 -6.97 6.79
CA PRO A 56 0.52 -5.91 5.86
C PRO A 56 -0.68 -5.11 5.35
N GLY A 57 -1.77 -5.79 4.98
CA GLY A 57 -2.99 -5.16 4.50
C GLY A 57 -3.64 -4.24 5.53
N ALA A 58 -3.68 -4.66 6.80
CA ALA A 58 -4.18 -3.83 7.91
C ALA A 58 -3.31 -2.59 8.14
N LEU A 59 -1.98 -2.74 8.05
CA LEU A 59 -1.05 -1.61 8.13
C LEU A 59 -1.28 -0.61 6.99
N VAL A 60 -1.40 -1.09 5.74
CA VAL A 60 -1.65 -0.24 4.56
C VAL A 60 -3.02 0.44 4.65
N ALA A 61 -4.07 -0.29 5.04
CA ALA A 61 -5.41 0.27 5.18
C ALA A 61 -5.46 1.35 6.27
N GLY A 62 -4.91 1.06 7.45
CA GLY A 62 -4.87 2.00 8.57
C GLY A 62 -4.02 3.25 8.28
N ALA A 63 -2.81 3.07 7.77
CA ALA A 63 -1.93 4.19 7.40
C ALA A 63 -2.50 4.98 6.20
N GLY A 64 -3.14 4.32 5.24
CA GLY A 64 -3.86 4.96 4.14
C GLY A 64 -5.01 5.84 4.62
N LEU A 65 -5.87 5.33 5.52
CA LEU A 65 -6.95 6.12 6.14
C LEU A 65 -6.41 7.30 6.95
N TYR A 66 -5.29 7.11 7.64
CA TYR A 66 -4.61 8.20 8.33
C TYR A 66 -4.11 9.27 7.35
N LEU A 67 -3.52 8.87 6.22
CA LEU A 67 -3.10 9.79 5.15
C LEU A 67 -4.30 10.53 4.52
N VAL A 68 -5.46 9.88 4.35
CA VAL A 68 -6.70 10.54 3.90
C VAL A 68 -7.09 11.66 4.88
N SER A 69 -7.04 11.38 6.18
CA SER A 69 -7.33 12.36 7.23
C SER A 69 -6.36 13.54 7.18
N LEU A 70 -5.06 13.28 6.99
CA LEU A 70 -4.05 14.33 6.83
C LEU A 70 -4.27 15.17 5.57
N ALA A 71 -4.46 14.51 4.43
CA ALA A 71 -4.68 15.16 3.14
C ALA A 71 -5.88 16.10 3.18
N ARG A 72 -6.98 15.71 3.83
CA ARG A 72 -8.19 16.55 4.00
C ARG A 72 -7.97 17.77 4.89
N ARG A 73 -7.08 17.71 5.88
CA ARG A 73 -6.89 18.79 6.87
C ARG A 73 -5.83 19.80 6.46
N ARG A 74 -4.71 19.35 5.91
CA ARG A 74 -3.51 20.18 5.71
C ARG A 74 -2.65 19.82 4.49
N GLY A 75 -3.07 18.84 3.69
CA GLY A 75 -2.22 18.25 2.65
C GLY A 75 -1.11 17.34 3.21
N LEU A 76 -0.36 16.70 2.32
CA LEU A 76 0.70 15.75 2.71
C LEU A 76 2.10 16.37 2.79
N ALA A 77 2.34 17.46 2.05
CA ALA A 77 3.67 18.03 1.86
C ALA A 77 4.29 18.56 3.17
N GLY A 78 5.54 18.17 3.45
CA GLY A 78 6.31 18.64 4.59
C GLY A 78 5.85 18.09 5.94
N ALA A 79 4.90 17.17 5.98
CA ALA A 79 4.42 16.56 7.22
C ALA A 79 5.22 15.28 7.55
N PRO A 80 6.00 15.24 8.66
CA PRO A 80 6.75 14.04 9.05
C PRO A 80 5.84 12.81 9.25
N SER A 81 4.61 13.04 9.73
CA SER A 81 3.62 11.97 9.89
C SER A 81 3.14 11.38 8.56
N ALA A 82 3.08 12.18 7.50
CA ALA A 82 2.71 11.69 6.17
C ALA A 82 3.86 10.86 5.57
N LEU A 83 5.10 11.30 5.77
CA LEU A 83 6.29 10.56 5.37
C LEU A 83 6.34 9.18 6.07
N LEU A 84 6.17 9.15 7.40
CA LEU A 84 6.16 7.91 8.18
C LEU A 84 5.03 6.97 7.74
N ALA A 85 3.80 7.47 7.58
CA ALA A 85 2.69 6.65 7.13
C ALA A 85 2.90 6.11 5.70
N GLY A 86 3.44 6.92 4.79
CA GLY A 86 3.83 6.49 3.45
C GLY A 86 4.92 5.40 3.48
N ALA A 87 5.93 5.56 4.34
CA ALA A 87 7.00 4.57 4.52
C ALA A 87 6.47 3.24 5.10
N VAL A 88 5.54 3.29 6.06
CA VAL A 88 4.87 2.10 6.59
C VAL A 88 4.10 1.38 5.48
N CYS A 89 3.32 2.09 4.67
CA CYS A 89 2.62 1.50 3.53
C CYS A 89 3.59 0.88 2.52
N PHE A 90 4.72 1.55 2.25
CA PHE A 90 5.74 1.06 1.33
C PHE A 90 6.38 -0.23 1.85
N LEU A 91 6.81 -0.26 3.10
CA LEU A 91 7.43 -1.44 3.71
C LEU A 91 6.45 -2.62 3.78
N ALA A 92 5.18 -2.37 4.11
CA ALA A 92 4.15 -3.39 4.09
C ALA A 92 3.89 -3.93 2.67
N GLY A 93 3.74 -3.06 1.67
CA GLY A 93 3.59 -3.50 0.27
C GLY A 93 4.82 -4.25 -0.26
N PHE A 94 6.03 -3.80 0.12
CA PHE A 94 7.27 -4.43 -0.25
C PHE A 94 7.44 -5.81 0.42
N TRP A 95 6.99 -5.95 1.68
CA TRP A 95 6.91 -7.25 2.34
C TRP A 95 6.09 -8.24 1.52
N VAL A 96 4.85 -7.87 1.14
CA VAL A 96 3.99 -8.73 0.30
C VAL A 96 4.69 -9.06 -1.01
N LEU A 97 5.30 -8.06 -1.67
CA LEU A 97 6.01 -8.28 -2.93
C LEU A 97 7.15 -9.30 -2.78
N ALA A 98 7.94 -9.17 -1.71
CA ALA A 98 9.10 -10.02 -1.46
C ALA A 98 8.68 -11.46 -1.13
N THR A 99 7.63 -11.65 -0.32
CA THR A 99 7.13 -12.99 0.04
C THR A 99 6.42 -13.69 -1.12
N HIS A 100 5.93 -12.93 -2.11
CA HIS A 100 5.27 -13.47 -3.31
C HIS A 100 6.19 -13.66 -4.51
N ALA A 101 7.41 -13.11 -4.50
CA ALA A 101 8.36 -13.33 -5.58
C ALA A 101 8.67 -14.83 -5.83
N PRO A 102 8.84 -15.70 -4.80
CA PRO A 102 8.97 -17.14 -5.01
C PRO A 102 7.76 -17.77 -5.72
N LEU A 103 6.54 -17.30 -5.43
CA LEU A 103 5.31 -17.83 -6.03
C LEU A 103 5.27 -17.59 -7.55
N LEU A 104 5.76 -16.44 -8.00
CA LEU A 104 5.92 -16.14 -9.43
C LEU A 104 6.96 -17.04 -10.10
N VAL A 105 8.05 -17.36 -9.40
CA VAL A 105 9.08 -18.30 -9.88
C VAL A 105 8.51 -19.72 -9.99
N GLU A 106 7.74 -20.16 -9.00
CA GLU A 106 7.06 -21.46 -8.99
C GLU A 106 6.02 -21.58 -10.12
N ALA A 107 5.30 -20.50 -10.42
CA ALA A 107 4.41 -20.46 -11.57
C ALA A 107 5.17 -20.61 -12.90
N GLY A 108 6.35 -19.99 -13.02
CA GLY A 108 7.26 -20.19 -14.16
C GLY A 108 7.79 -21.63 -14.30
N ARG A 109 7.77 -22.41 -13.21
CA ARG A 109 8.13 -23.84 -13.20
C ARG A 109 6.91 -24.78 -13.30
N ALA A 110 5.72 -24.23 -13.49
CA ALA A 110 4.44 -24.95 -13.51
C ALA A 110 4.11 -25.70 -12.20
N SER A 111 4.72 -25.32 -11.07
CA SER A 111 4.43 -25.87 -9.74
C SER A 111 3.16 -25.28 -9.11
N VAL A 112 2.82 -24.04 -9.50
CA VAL A 112 1.60 -23.32 -9.11
C VAL A 112 1.00 -22.70 -10.37
N SER A 113 -0.32 -22.48 -10.41
CA SER A 113 -0.94 -21.81 -11.56
C SER A 113 -0.55 -20.33 -11.61
N TRP A 114 -0.35 -19.80 -12.82
CA TRP A 114 -0.11 -18.37 -13.02
C TRP A 114 -1.26 -17.49 -12.51
N SER A 115 -2.51 -17.97 -12.63
CA SER A 115 -3.68 -17.27 -12.12
C SER A 115 -3.64 -17.11 -10.60
N ALA A 116 -3.32 -18.18 -9.86
CA ALA A 116 -3.18 -18.11 -8.41
C ALA A 116 -2.02 -17.21 -7.99
N ALA A 117 -0.87 -17.31 -8.68
CA ALA A 117 0.30 -16.50 -8.38
C ALA A 117 0.07 -14.99 -8.61
N LEU A 118 -0.55 -14.64 -9.74
CA LEU A 118 -0.92 -13.26 -10.06
C LEU A 118 -2.01 -12.72 -9.14
N TRP A 119 -2.99 -13.55 -8.78
CA TRP A 119 -4.04 -13.18 -7.83
C TRP A 119 -3.44 -12.74 -6.48
N HIS A 120 -2.58 -13.58 -5.92
CA HIS A 120 -1.92 -13.31 -4.63
C HIS A 120 -0.94 -12.13 -4.72
N SER A 121 -0.33 -11.91 -5.89
CA SER A 121 0.61 -10.79 -6.11
C SER A 121 -0.06 -9.47 -6.51
N SER A 122 -1.38 -9.48 -6.75
CA SER A 122 -2.10 -8.37 -7.41
C SER A 122 -2.08 -7.05 -6.64
N THR A 123 -1.87 -7.11 -5.32
CA THR A 123 -1.89 -5.94 -4.43
C THR A 123 -0.52 -5.30 -4.26
N ALA A 124 0.54 -6.09 -4.33
CA ALA A 124 1.87 -5.69 -3.87
C ALA A 124 2.45 -4.53 -4.68
N VAL A 125 2.46 -4.65 -6.02
CA VAL A 125 3.01 -3.62 -6.92
C VAL A 125 2.22 -2.29 -6.84
N PRO A 126 0.87 -2.27 -6.93
CA PRO A 126 0.10 -1.04 -6.75
C PRO A 126 0.33 -0.35 -5.40
N VAL A 127 0.40 -1.11 -4.30
CA VAL A 127 0.67 -0.55 -2.96
C VAL A 127 2.06 0.09 -2.93
N VAL A 128 3.09 -0.60 -3.39
CA VAL A 128 4.47 -0.07 -3.42
C VAL A 128 4.55 1.23 -4.21
N ILE A 129 3.97 1.27 -5.42
CA ILE A 129 4.01 2.45 -6.28
C ILE A 129 3.28 3.63 -5.63
N LEU A 130 2.06 3.43 -5.14
CA LEU A 130 1.27 4.51 -4.54
C LEU A 130 1.85 4.98 -3.20
N ALA A 131 2.41 4.08 -2.40
CA ALA A 131 3.08 4.43 -1.16
C ALA A 131 4.34 5.24 -1.42
N LEU A 132 5.17 4.84 -2.40
CA LEU A 132 6.34 5.61 -2.82
C LEU A 132 5.94 6.99 -3.34
N TRP A 133 4.89 7.08 -4.13
CA TRP A 133 4.32 8.36 -4.56
C TRP A 133 3.92 9.23 -3.35
N CYS A 134 3.27 8.67 -2.33
CA CYS A 134 2.92 9.40 -1.11
C CYS A 134 4.16 9.90 -0.35
N VAL A 135 5.21 9.06 -0.25
CA VAL A 135 6.50 9.42 0.37
C VAL A 135 7.13 10.62 -0.35
N LEU A 136 7.26 10.55 -1.67
CA LEU A 136 7.84 11.62 -2.50
C LEU A 136 7.03 12.92 -2.44
N ARG A 137 5.72 12.84 -2.18
CA ARG A 137 4.85 14.01 -2.01
C ARG A 137 4.90 14.58 -0.59
N SER A 138 5.38 13.80 0.37
CA SER A 138 5.50 14.19 1.78
C SER A 138 6.84 14.86 2.08
N THR A 139 7.86 14.68 1.24
CA THR A 139 9.13 15.39 1.37
C THR A 139 8.96 16.89 1.06
N PRO A 140 9.58 17.79 1.83
CA PRO A 140 9.60 19.22 1.52
C PRO A 140 10.16 19.46 0.11
N ALA A 141 9.57 20.39 -0.64
CA ALA A 141 10.22 20.89 -1.85
C ALA A 141 11.48 21.67 -1.45
N GLU A 142 12.59 21.50 -2.16
CA GLU A 142 13.78 22.32 -1.89
C GLU A 142 13.45 23.80 -2.15
N PRO A 143 13.79 24.71 -1.22
CA PRO A 143 13.62 26.13 -1.44
C PRO A 143 14.65 26.62 -2.46
N GLY A 144 14.25 26.83 -3.72
CA GLY A 144 15.13 27.48 -4.70
C GLY A 144 15.04 27.04 -6.18
N ARG A 145 13.91 26.52 -6.65
CA ARG A 145 13.63 26.42 -8.09
C ARG A 145 12.39 27.18 -8.45
#